data_AF-A0A1L7UH74-F1
#
_entry.id   AF-A0A1L7UH74-F1
#
_cell.length_a   1.000
_cell.length_b   1.000
_cell.length_c   1.000
_cell.angle_alpha   90.00
_cell.angle_beta   90.00
_cell.angle_gamma   90.00
#
_symmetry.space_group_name_H-M   'P 1'
#
loop_
_entity.id
_entity.type
_entity.pdbx_description
1 polymer ?
#
loop_
_entity_poly.entity_id
_entity_poly.type
_entity_poly.pdbx_seq_one_letter_code
_entity_poly.pdbx_strand_id
1 'polypeptide(L)'
;METPTSSTVQSLNATGSSRVHVGNSFNVNHHHYQESEQDGVKKYLDALRSTDPRDDKVRIEHTNGGLLKDSYIWILESPEFITWRDESEAGRLLWIRGDPGKGKTMLLSGLINELQPSTRLENPRNRNTISYFFCQATNPGLNNYTAILKGLIYLLVIQHPPLVAHLEDEYGYNKDHWNLKVSLEGIFRRMLDDPSLGEIYLLVDALNECVGDLPLLLTLITSTSSCVKWIVTSRNRCEIDEIFRQTPAKVALSLESHEASVSKAVNSYISYKIGQLTERKKLKQKALQELHDYLSQNAQGTFLWVASMCQQLERCRAWEIPSQLYQLPRDLCKLYAQMMDQIRKSDSCDLYMRVLAVASRASRPLTFVELIVMASLDIDEETLPDLILECGSFLTTKGNTIVFVHSSAKDFLLKESSNLLFPSGLAQHHYDLLQRCMATLQSLHKDIYGFLYPVVSLDEALRNFPNLDPLGSLKNACVFWPDHVRGAY
;
A
#
# COMPACT_ATOMS: atom_id res chain seq x y z
N MET A 1 17.85 -49.23 -3.04
CA MET A 1 19.04 -50.09 -2.93
C MET A 1 20.06 -49.53 -3.90
N GLU A 2 20.98 -48.69 -3.41
CA GLU A 2 22.10 -48.19 -4.23
C GLU A 2 23.35 -48.96 -3.86
N THR A 3 24.00 -49.56 -4.85
CA THR A 3 25.33 -50.15 -4.72
C THR A 3 26.38 -49.05 -4.96
N PRO A 4 27.37 -48.85 -4.07
CA PRO A 4 28.44 -47.89 -4.35
C PRO A 4 29.39 -48.48 -5.39
N THR A 5 29.61 -47.77 -6.49
CA THR A 5 30.69 -48.06 -7.44
C THR A 5 32.02 -47.62 -6.81
N SER A 6 32.89 -48.58 -6.50
CA SER A 6 34.27 -48.32 -6.09
C SER A 6 35.17 -48.31 -7.33
N SER A 7 35.84 -47.18 -7.58
CA SER A 7 36.88 -47.07 -8.59
C SER A 7 38.25 -47.18 -7.90
N THR A 8 38.96 -48.28 -8.09
CA THR A 8 40.34 -48.46 -7.61
C THR A 8 41.36 -48.26 -8.73
N VAL A 9 42.33 -47.36 -8.53
CA VAL A 9 43.47 -47.14 -9.42
C VAL A 9 44.63 -48.03 -8.97
N GLN A 10 45.10 -48.95 -9.81
CA GLN A 10 46.09 -49.95 -9.40
C GLN A 10 47.55 -49.47 -9.39
N SER A 11 47.95 -48.47 -10.18
CA SER A 11 49.28 -47.83 -10.06
C SER A 11 49.41 -46.53 -10.86
N LEU A 12 50.14 -45.55 -10.32
CA LEU A 12 50.51 -44.28 -10.96
C LEU A 12 52.00 -44.02 -10.71
N ASN A 13 52.80 -43.84 -11.78
CA ASN A 13 54.20 -43.43 -11.67
C ASN A 13 54.36 -42.02 -12.24
N ALA A 14 54.95 -41.13 -11.43
CA ALA A 14 55.33 -39.78 -11.82
C ALA A 14 56.82 -39.56 -11.52
N THR A 15 57.55 -38.91 -12.43
CA THR A 15 58.98 -38.60 -12.25
C THR A 15 59.21 -37.09 -12.38
N GLY A 16 59.93 -36.51 -11.42
CA GLY A 16 60.18 -35.06 -11.32
C GLY A 16 59.21 -34.33 -10.38
N SER A 17 59.22 -33.00 -10.39
CA SER A 17 58.43 -32.14 -9.49
C SER A 17 56.95 -31.99 -9.89
N SER A 18 56.32 -33.05 -10.39
CA SER A 18 54.92 -33.03 -10.84
C SER A 18 53.96 -33.26 -9.67
N ARG A 19 53.01 -32.34 -9.46
CA ARG A 19 51.90 -32.52 -8.51
C ARG A 19 50.74 -33.22 -9.22
N VAL A 20 50.36 -34.40 -8.74
CA VAL A 20 49.17 -35.14 -9.22
C VAL A 20 47.99 -34.78 -8.33
N HIS A 21 46.87 -34.35 -8.93
CA HIS A 21 45.62 -34.09 -8.23
C HIS A 21 44.58 -35.13 -8.65
N VAL A 22 44.12 -35.97 -7.71
CA VAL A 22 43.04 -36.92 -7.95
C VAL A 22 41.75 -36.26 -7.47
N GLY A 23 41.04 -35.61 -8.40
CA GLY A 23 39.73 -35.02 -8.14
C GLY A 23 38.63 -36.01 -8.49
N ASN A 24 37.61 -36.13 -7.64
CA ASN A 24 36.36 -36.79 -8.00
C ASN A 24 35.66 -35.93 -9.08
N SER A 25 35.58 -36.43 -10.30
CA SER A 25 34.63 -35.91 -11.28
C SER A 25 33.23 -36.37 -10.86
N PHE A 26 32.53 -35.55 -10.07
CA PHE A 26 31.09 -35.67 -9.97
C PHE A 26 30.51 -35.28 -11.34
N ASN A 27 30.24 -36.27 -12.19
CA ASN A 27 29.25 -36.08 -13.23
C ASN A 27 27.92 -35.85 -12.51
N VAL A 28 27.55 -34.59 -12.33
CA VAL A 28 26.17 -34.21 -12.04
C VAL A 28 25.40 -34.54 -13.31
N ASN A 29 24.96 -35.80 -13.41
CA ASN A 29 23.82 -36.10 -14.24
C ASN A 29 22.70 -35.22 -13.70
N HIS A 30 22.32 -34.19 -14.45
CA HIS A 30 21.03 -33.54 -14.30
C HIS A 30 19.97 -34.62 -14.58
N HIS A 31 19.66 -35.42 -13.56
CA HIS A 31 18.37 -36.07 -13.48
C HIS A 31 17.37 -34.91 -13.41
N HIS A 32 16.70 -34.65 -14.53
CA HIS A 32 15.41 -33.99 -14.52
C HIS A 32 14.52 -34.78 -13.57
N TYR A 33 14.52 -34.40 -12.29
CA TYR A 33 13.33 -34.54 -11.48
C TYR A 33 12.27 -33.73 -12.24
N GLN A 34 11.31 -34.42 -12.83
CA GLN A 34 10.06 -33.80 -13.21
C GLN A 34 9.47 -33.24 -11.91
N GLU A 35 9.77 -31.97 -11.59
CA GLU A 35 8.96 -31.19 -10.66
C GLU A 35 7.52 -31.33 -11.14
N SER A 36 6.59 -31.63 -10.23
CA SER A 36 5.18 -31.62 -10.61
C SER A 36 4.83 -30.22 -11.15
N GLU A 37 3.95 -30.10 -12.15
CA GLU A 37 3.52 -28.78 -12.67
C GLU A 37 3.04 -27.86 -11.53
N GLN A 38 2.48 -28.43 -10.46
CA GLN A 38 2.09 -27.71 -9.25
C GLN A 38 3.27 -27.15 -8.44
N ASP A 39 4.36 -27.90 -8.31
CA ASP A 39 5.60 -27.40 -7.66
C ASP A 39 6.26 -26.30 -8.49
N GLY A 40 6.18 -26.42 -9.82
CA GLY A 40 6.64 -25.41 -10.77
C GLY A 40 5.89 -24.09 -10.65
N VAL A 41 4.55 -24.08 -10.64
CA VAL A 41 3.76 -22.84 -10.51
C VAL A 41 4.00 -22.15 -9.16
N LYS A 42 4.16 -22.92 -8.08
CA LYS A 42 4.32 -22.39 -6.73
C LYS A 42 5.56 -21.50 -6.58
N LYS A 43 6.72 -21.89 -7.13
CA LYS A 43 7.94 -21.06 -7.07
C LYS A 43 7.78 -19.69 -7.75
N TYR A 44 6.98 -19.60 -8.82
CA TYR A 44 6.68 -18.33 -9.49
C TYR A 44 5.74 -17.47 -8.65
N LEU A 45 4.67 -18.07 -8.13
CA LEU A 45 3.73 -17.38 -7.23
C LEU A 45 4.46 -16.82 -6.00
N ASP A 46 5.34 -17.60 -5.38
CA ASP A 46 6.10 -17.16 -4.20
C ASP A 46 7.03 -15.97 -4.49
N ALA A 47 7.62 -15.88 -5.70
CA ALA A 47 8.48 -14.75 -6.06
C ALA A 47 7.74 -13.53 -6.63
N LEU A 48 6.50 -13.70 -7.10
CA LEU A 48 5.57 -12.60 -7.42
C LEU A 48 4.92 -12.03 -6.15
N ARG A 49 4.80 -12.82 -5.09
CA ARG A 49 4.04 -12.46 -3.89
C ARG A 49 4.78 -11.44 -3.01
N SER A 50 4.54 -10.16 -3.27
CA SER A 50 4.77 -9.10 -2.26
C SER A 50 3.70 -9.14 -1.17
N THR A 51 2.47 -9.52 -1.55
CA THR A 51 1.27 -9.66 -0.74
C THR A 51 0.26 -10.52 -1.53
N ASP A 52 -0.83 -10.95 -0.91
CA ASP A 52 -1.99 -11.47 -1.64
C ASP A 52 -3.06 -10.36 -1.70
N PRO A 53 -3.43 -9.85 -2.89
CA PRO A 53 -4.40 -8.77 -2.99
C PRO A 53 -5.77 -9.11 -2.40
N ARG A 54 -6.13 -10.41 -2.32
CA ARG A 54 -7.38 -10.87 -1.67
C ARG A 54 -7.33 -10.64 -0.17
N ASP A 55 -6.20 -10.94 0.46
CA ASP A 55 -5.98 -10.71 1.90
C ASP A 55 -5.95 -9.20 2.19
N ASP A 56 -5.36 -8.40 1.30
CA ASP A 56 -5.39 -6.95 1.39
C ASP A 56 -6.81 -6.39 1.35
N LYS A 57 -7.64 -6.86 0.41
CA LYS A 57 -9.05 -6.49 0.33
C LYS A 57 -9.79 -6.77 1.64
N VAL A 58 -9.68 -8.00 2.16
CA VAL A 58 -10.32 -8.40 3.42
C VAL A 58 -9.85 -7.54 4.59
N ARG A 59 -8.53 -7.30 4.70
CA ARG A 59 -7.95 -6.46 5.74
C ARG A 59 -8.44 -5.01 5.64
N ILE A 60 -8.49 -4.45 4.44
CA ILE A 60 -8.97 -3.09 4.18
C ILE A 60 -10.44 -2.97 4.58
N GLU A 61 -11.29 -3.92 4.18
CA GLU A 61 -12.70 -3.92 4.56
C GLU A 61 -12.88 -3.99 6.07
N HIS A 62 -12.16 -4.89 6.74
CA HIS A 62 -12.22 -5.04 8.19
C HIS A 62 -11.76 -3.77 8.92
N THR A 63 -10.63 -3.20 8.51
CA THR A 63 -10.05 -1.99 9.14
C THR A 63 -10.96 -0.77 8.98
N ASN A 64 -11.77 -0.71 7.90
CA ASN A 64 -12.73 0.37 7.66
C ASN A 64 -14.13 0.11 8.25
N GLY A 65 -14.30 -0.96 9.04
CA GLY A 65 -15.55 -1.28 9.74
C GLY A 65 -16.57 -2.05 8.90
N GLY A 66 -16.10 -2.77 7.88
CA GLY A 66 -16.88 -3.59 6.95
C GLY A 66 -17.26 -2.85 5.67
N LEU A 67 -17.72 -3.63 4.68
CA LEU A 67 -18.23 -3.12 3.42
C LEU A 67 -19.76 -3.06 3.45
N LEU A 68 -20.33 -1.87 3.24
CA LEU A 68 -21.78 -1.66 3.22
C LEU A 68 -22.27 -1.52 1.77
N LYS A 69 -23.12 -2.47 1.32
CA LYS A 69 -23.66 -2.50 -0.05
C LYS A 69 -24.38 -1.20 -0.43
N ASP A 70 -25.20 -0.68 0.47
CA ASP A 70 -25.97 0.55 0.26
C ASP A 70 -25.10 1.80 0.09
N SER A 71 -23.79 1.73 0.42
CA SER A 71 -22.84 2.83 0.25
C SER A 71 -22.09 2.82 -1.07
N TYR A 72 -22.17 1.76 -1.87
CA TYR A 72 -21.51 1.71 -3.18
C TYR A 72 -22.44 1.37 -4.34
N ILE A 73 -23.59 0.71 -4.11
CA ILE A 73 -24.42 0.16 -5.19
C ILE A 73 -24.90 1.17 -6.22
N TRP A 74 -25.03 2.44 -5.84
CA TRP A 74 -25.40 3.53 -6.74
C TRP A 74 -24.48 3.63 -7.96
N ILE A 75 -23.22 3.19 -7.85
CA ILE A 75 -22.28 3.23 -8.99
C ILE A 75 -22.69 2.30 -10.12
N LEU A 76 -23.36 1.18 -9.81
CA LEU A 76 -23.77 0.21 -10.81
C LEU A 76 -24.85 0.76 -11.76
N GLU A 77 -25.55 1.81 -11.31
CA GLU A 77 -26.59 2.53 -12.03
C GLU A 77 -26.06 3.81 -12.68
N SER A 78 -24.78 4.14 -12.48
CA SER A 78 -24.19 5.35 -13.06
C SER A 78 -24.02 5.17 -14.58
N PRO A 79 -24.31 6.22 -15.38
CA PRO A 79 -24.09 6.18 -16.82
C PRO A 79 -22.64 5.79 -17.18
N GLU A 80 -21.68 6.27 -16.40
CA GLU A 80 -20.27 5.99 -16.61
C GLU A 80 -19.92 4.52 -16.45
N PHE A 81 -20.45 3.88 -15.40
CA PHE A 81 -20.22 2.46 -15.17
C PHE A 81 -20.91 1.60 -16.23
N ILE A 82 -22.13 1.98 -16.62
CA ILE A 82 -22.90 1.28 -17.67
C ILE A 82 -22.16 1.36 -19.01
N THR A 83 -21.71 2.56 -19.41
CA THR A 83 -20.89 2.74 -20.62
C THR A 83 -19.62 1.90 -20.55
N TRP A 84 -18.88 1.92 -19.44
CA TRP A 84 -17.67 1.09 -19.28
C TRP A 84 -17.96 -0.42 -19.35
N ARG A 85 -19.08 -0.87 -18.78
CA ARG A 85 -19.43 -2.29 -18.72
C ARG A 85 -19.91 -2.81 -20.07
N ASP A 86 -20.78 -2.06 -20.75
CA ASP A 86 -21.57 -2.56 -21.87
C ASP A 86 -21.03 -2.14 -23.24
N GLU A 87 -20.29 -1.03 -23.35
CA GLU A 87 -19.71 -0.57 -24.63
C GLU A 87 -18.32 -1.22 -24.87
N SER A 88 -18.14 -1.85 -26.02
CA SER A 88 -16.90 -2.60 -26.33
C SER A 88 -15.79 -1.73 -26.93
N GLU A 89 -16.13 -0.64 -27.61
CA GLU A 89 -15.15 0.24 -28.28
C GLU A 89 -14.92 1.55 -27.52
N ALA A 90 -15.90 2.01 -26.75
CA ALA A 90 -15.82 3.14 -25.86
C ALA A 90 -15.81 2.64 -24.41
N GLY A 91 -14.96 3.22 -23.55
CA GLY A 91 -14.99 2.92 -22.12
C GLY A 91 -14.21 1.69 -21.66
N ARG A 92 -13.01 1.45 -22.20
CA ARG A 92 -12.08 0.45 -21.67
C ARG A 92 -11.39 0.88 -20.38
N LEU A 93 -11.44 2.17 -20.03
CA LEU A 93 -10.91 2.70 -18.78
C LEU A 93 -12.00 3.49 -18.04
N LEU A 94 -12.42 3.00 -16.87
CA LEU A 94 -13.22 3.75 -15.91
C LEU A 94 -12.31 4.36 -14.84
N TRP A 95 -12.19 5.67 -14.85
CA TRP A 95 -11.43 6.42 -13.85
C TRP A 95 -12.38 7.05 -12.81
N ILE A 96 -12.34 6.52 -11.59
CA ILE A 96 -13.13 6.99 -10.45
C ILE A 96 -12.26 7.93 -9.61
N ARG A 97 -12.58 9.22 -9.61
CA ARG A 97 -11.82 10.23 -8.89
C ARG A 97 -12.64 10.95 -7.85
N GLY A 98 -11.97 11.39 -6.80
CA GLY A 98 -12.57 12.25 -5.81
C GLY A 98 -11.67 12.56 -4.63
N ASP A 99 -12.14 13.43 -3.77
CA ASP A 99 -11.41 13.95 -2.64
C ASP A 99 -11.15 12.88 -1.56
N PRO A 100 -10.17 13.09 -0.67
CA PRO A 100 -9.88 12.17 0.42
C PRO A 100 -11.12 11.89 1.29
N GLY A 101 -11.31 10.65 1.72
CA GLY A 101 -12.41 10.28 2.62
C GLY A 101 -13.79 10.09 1.98
N LYS A 102 -13.94 10.28 0.66
CA LYS A 102 -15.20 10.01 -0.08
C LYS A 102 -15.50 8.54 -0.40
N GLY A 103 -14.71 7.59 0.14
CA GLY A 103 -15.03 6.15 0.06
C GLY A 103 -14.56 5.41 -1.21
N LYS A 104 -13.67 5.98 -2.02
CA LYS A 104 -13.13 5.36 -3.26
C LYS A 104 -12.68 3.91 -3.09
N THR A 105 -11.85 3.63 -2.09
CA THR A 105 -11.32 2.29 -1.80
C THR A 105 -12.43 1.29 -1.50
N MET A 106 -13.40 1.68 -0.66
CA MET A 106 -14.55 0.82 -0.32
C MET A 106 -15.47 0.61 -1.52
N LEU A 107 -15.62 1.64 -2.36
CA LEU A 107 -16.40 1.58 -3.59
C LEU A 107 -15.73 0.67 -4.64
N LEU A 108 -14.40 0.70 -4.80
CA LEU A 108 -13.67 -0.27 -5.62
C LEU A 108 -13.81 -1.70 -5.06
N SER A 109 -13.74 -1.86 -3.73
CA SER A 109 -13.95 -3.15 -3.08
C SER A 109 -15.36 -3.71 -3.36
N GLY A 110 -16.37 -2.85 -3.34
CA GLY A 110 -17.74 -3.17 -3.75
C GLY A 110 -17.81 -3.61 -5.21
N LEU A 111 -17.19 -2.87 -6.12
CA LEU A 111 -17.13 -3.25 -7.54
C LEU A 111 -16.48 -4.62 -7.76
N ILE A 112 -15.41 -4.94 -7.02
CA ILE A 112 -14.79 -6.27 -7.08
C ILE A 112 -15.82 -7.36 -6.70
N ASN A 113 -16.60 -7.15 -5.63
CA ASN A 113 -17.63 -8.12 -5.22
C ASN A 113 -18.74 -8.33 -6.27
N GLU A 114 -19.08 -7.29 -7.04
CA GLU A 114 -20.13 -7.39 -8.06
C GLU A 114 -19.60 -8.00 -9.37
N LEU A 115 -18.31 -7.83 -9.69
CA LEU A 115 -17.69 -8.39 -10.90
C LEU A 115 -17.18 -9.83 -10.71
N GLN A 116 -16.63 -10.15 -9.54
CA GLN A 116 -16.01 -11.45 -9.23
C GLN A 116 -16.90 -12.68 -9.55
N PRO A 117 -18.22 -12.70 -9.30
CA PRO A 117 -19.06 -13.87 -9.58
C PRO A 117 -19.03 -14.35 -11.04
N SER A 118 -18.76 -13.44 -11.97
CA SER A 118 -18.67 -13.74 -13.42
C SER A 118 -17.29 -14.19 -13.88
N THR A 119 -16.32 -14.34 -12.96
CA THR A 119 -14.90 -14.50 -13.27
C THR A 119 -14.35 -15.85 -12.81
N ARG A 120 -13.16 -16.21 -13.31
CA ARG A 120 -12.41 -17.41 -12.94
C ARG A 120 -12.01 -17.46 -11.47
N LEU A 121 -11.94 -16.30 -10.80
CA LEU A 121 -11.61 -16.24 -9.38
C LEU A 121 -12.69 -16.89 -8.51
N GLU A 122 -13.97 -16.77 -8.90
CA GLU A 122 -15.08 -17.40 -8.22
C GLU A 122 -15.34 -18.83 -8.74
N ASN A 123 -15.37 -18.98 -10.07
CA ASN A 123 -15.63 -20.25 -10.71
C ASN A 123 -14.69 -20.46 -11.91
N PRO A 124 -13.78 -21.45 -11.87
CA PRO A 124 -12.82 -21.71 -12.94
C PRO A 124 -13.43 -21.96 -14.33
N ARG A 125 -14.73 -22.27 -14.42
CA ARG A 125 -15.46 -22.45 -15.69
C ARG A 125 -15.85 -21.14 -16.38
N ASN A 126 -15.78 -20.03 -15.67
CA ASN A 126 -16.08 -18.71 -16.22
C ASN A 126 -15.02 -18.31 -17.26
N ARG A 127 -15.42 -17.44 -18.18
CA ARG A 127 -14.54 -16.96 -19.25
C ARG A 127 -13.73 -15.74 -18.85
N ASN A 128 -14.26 -14.91 -17.95
CA ASN A 128 -13.67 -13.63 -17.60
C ASN A 128 -12.65 -13.80 -16.48
N THR A 129 -11.65 -12.94 -16.43
CA THR A 129 -10.63 -12.93 -15.39
C THR A 129 -10.66 -11.59 -14.67
N ILE A 130 -10.45 -11.57 -13.35
CA ILE A 130 -10.39 -10.33 -12.58
C ILE A 130 -9.09 -10.24 -11.79
N SER A 131 -8.34 -9.16 -11.95
CA SER A 131 -7.15 -8.91 -11.16
C SER A 131 -7.19 -7.52 -10.57
N TYR A 132 -6.75 -7.39 -9.33
CA TYR A 132 -6.82 -6.12 -8.63
C TYR A 132 -5.66 -5.89 -7.68
N PHE A 133 -5.38 -4.62 -7.41
CA PHE A 133 -4.32 -4.19 -6.52
C PHE A 133 -4.72 -2.95 -5.72
N PHE A 134 -4.37 -2.92 -4.43
CA PHE A 134 -4.61 -1.78 -3.55
C PHE A 134 -3.29 -1.08 -3.24
N CYS A 135 -3.07 0.09 -3.84
CA CYS A 135 -1.89 0.89 -3.51
C CYS A 135 -1.98 1.34 -2.04
N GLN A 136 -0.86 1.29 -1.33
CA GLN A 136 -0.78 1.70 0.07
C GLN A 136 0.44 2.59 0.28
N ALA A 137 0.22 3.90 0.41
CA ALA A 137 1.27 4.90 0.59
C ALA A 137 2.20 4.58 1.78
N THR A 138 1.67 3.89 2.80
CA THR A 138 2.40 3.48 4.01
C THR A 138 3.13 2.14 3.87
N ASN A 139 3.13 1.51 2.70
CA ASN A 139 3.89 0.29 2.47
C ASN A 139 4.77 0.45 1.23
N PRO A 140 6.09 0.64 1.37
CA PRO A 140 7.03 0.72 0.25
C PRO A 140 6.98 -0.51 -0.69
N GLY A 141 6.55 -1.66 -0.19
CA GLY A 141 6.34 -2.85 -0.99
C GLY A 141 5.05 -2.84 -1.83
N LEU A 142 4.16 -1.87 -1.63
CA LEU A 142 2.82 -1.77 -2.27
C LEU A 142 2.51 -0.38 -2.83
N ASN A 143 3.53 0.46 -3.07
CA ASN A 143 3.36 1.85 -3.50
C ASN A 143 4.18 2.20 -4.75
N ASN A 144 4.50 1.21 -5.57
CA ASN A 144 5.34 1.37 -6.76
C ASN A 144 4.85 0.50 -7.93
N TYR A 145 5.27 0.87 -9.13
CA TYR A 145 4.91 0.22 -10.39
C TYR A 145 5.15 -1.28 -10.40
N THR A 146 6.35 -1.72 -9.97
CA THR A 146 6.72 -3.14 -9.94
C THR A 146 5.78 -3.94 -9.03
N ALA A 147 5.45 -3.43 -7.84
CA ALA A 147 4.54 -4.08 -6.91
C ALA A 147 3.14 -4.26 -7.49
N ILE A 148 2.63 -3.24 -8.18
CA ILE A 148 1.32 -3.28 -8.85
C ILE A 148 1.31 -4.38 -9.90
N LEU A 149 2.30 -4.42 -10.80
CA LEU A 149 2.38 -5.46 -11.83
C LEU A 149 2.51 -6.86 -11.24
N LYS A 150 3.38 -7.04 -10.23
CA LYS A 150 3.52 -8.34 -9.55
C LYS A 150 2.20 -8.81 -8.94
N GLY A 151 1.49 -7.93 -8.25
CA GLY A 151 0.19 -8.27 -7.67
C GLY A 151 -0.88 -8.57 -8.72
N LEU A 152 -0.90 -7.82 -9.83
CA LEU A 152 -1.83 -8.08 -10.93
C LEU A 152 -1.55 -9.42 -11.61
N ILE A 153 -0.28 -9.70 -11.95
CA ILE A 153 0.17 -10.98 -12.53
C ILE A 153 -0.15 -12.14 -11.59
N TYR A 154 0.12 -11.98 -10.29
CA TYR A 154 -0.13 -13.01 -9.29
C TYR A 154 -1.58 -13.51 -9.32
N LEU A 155 -2.57 -12.61 -9.34
CA LEU A 155 -3.98 -13.01 -9.43
C LEU A 155 -4.38 -13.57 -10.79
N LEU A 156 -3.78 -13.11 -11.89
CA LEU A 156 -4.00 -13.69 -13.21
C LEU A 156 -3.55 -15.16 -13.24
N VAL A 157 -2.34 -15.44 -12.73
CA VAL A 157 -1.77 -16.79 -12.67
C VAL A 157 -2.57 -17.71 -11.74
N ILE A 158 -3.06 -17.20 -10.61
CA ILE A 158 -3.94 -17.98 -9.71
C ILE A 158 -5.21 -18.46 -10.43
N GLN A 159 -5.80 -17.60 -11.26
CA GLN A 159 -7.04 -17.92 -12.00
C GLN A 159 -6.80 -18.75 -13.26
N HIS A 160 -5.62 -18.58 -13.88
CA HIS A 160 -5.25 -19.29 -15.09
C HIS A 160 -3.78 -19.76 -15.00
N PRO A 161 -3.52 -20.91 -14.34
CA PRO A 161 -2.17 -21.44 -14.16
C PRO A 161 -1.33 -21.61 -15.44
N PRO A 162 -1.90 -21.92 -16.63
CA PRO A 162 -1.12 -21.99 -17.87
C PRO A 162 -0.38 -20.70 -18.22
N LEU A 163 -0.76 -19.54 -17.67
CA LEU A 163 -0.03 -18.30 -17.86
C LEU A 163 1.41 -18.34 -17.34
N VAL A 164 1.76 -19.30 -16.47
CA VAL A 164 3.15 -19.46 -15.99
C VAL A 164 4.14 -19.67 -17.15
N ALA A 165 3.70 -20.20 -18.29
CA ALA A 165 4.54 -20.30 -19.48
C ALA A 165 5.09 -18.93 -19.95
N HIS A 166 4.40 -17.81 -19.68
CA HIS A 166 4.90 -16.46 -19.99
C HIS A 166 5.96 -15.95 -19.01
N LEU A 167 6.09 -16.58 -17.84
CA LEU A 167 7.09 -16.30 -16.81
C LEU A 167 8.38 -17.12 -16.98
N GLU A 168 8.32 -18.20 -17.75
CA GLU A 168 9.45 -19.04 -18.12
C GLU A 168 10.23 -18.35 -19.25
N ASP A 169 11.28 -17.60 -18.90
CA ASP A 169 12.19 -17.00 -19.90
C ASP A 169 13.20 -18.05 -20.42
N GLU A 170 13.82 -17.81 -21.59
CA GLU A 170 14.79 -18.72 -22.24
C GLU A 170 15.99 -19.11 -21.35
N TYR A 171 16.24 -18.35 -20.27
CA TYR A 171 17.36 -18.55 -19.32
C TYR A 171 16.93 -19.18 -17.98
N GLY A 172 15.67 -19.59 -17.82
CA GLY A 172 15.15 -20.19 -16.59
C GLY A 172 14.74 -19.19 -15.49
N TYR A 173 14.42 -19.71 -14.30
CA TYR A 173 13.95 -18.93 -13.16
C TYR A 173 15.02 -17.92 -12.67
N ASN A 174 14.77 -16.63 -12.85
CA ASN A 174 15.63 -15.56 -12.34
C ASN A 174 14.80 -14.51 -11.58
N LYS A 175 14.90 -14.51 -10.24
CA LYS A 175 14.20 -13.55 -9.37
C LYS A 175 14.56 -12.09 -9.66
N ASP A 176 15.79 -11.84 -10.12
CA ASP A 176 16.25 -10.48 -10.41
C ASP A 176 15.58 -9.91 -11.67
N HIS A 177 15.22 -10.78 -12.62
CA HIS A 177 14.50 -10.40 -13.83
C HIS A 177 13.13 -9.78 -13.54
N TRP A 178 12.45 -10.22 -12.47
CA TRP A 178 11.12 -9.71 -12.10
C TRP A 178 11.17 -8.46 -11.22
N ASN A 179 12.37 -8.03 -10.83
CA ASN A 179 12.60 -6.75 -10.19
C ASN A 179 12.90 -5.65 -11.22
N LEU A 180 13.17 -6.02 -12.48
CA LEU A 180 13.36 -5.10 -13.60
C LEU A 180 12.01 -4.71 -14.22
N LYS A 181 11.69 -3.41 -14.17
CA LYS A 181 10.41 -2.84 -14.63
C LYS A 181 10.08 -3.20 -16.08
N VAL A 182 11.06 -3.06 -16.98
CA VAL A 182 10.89 -3.28 -18.43
C VAL A 182 10.53 -4.73 -18.74
N SER A 183 11.24 -5.66 -18.10
CA SER A 183 10.99 -7.10 -18.24
C SER A 183 9.60 -7.50 -17.75
N LEU A 184 9.20 -7.01 -16.57
CA LEU A 184 7.92 -7.34 -15.96
C LEU A 184 6.74 -6.78 -16.75
N GLU A 185 6.86 -5.56 -17.28
CA GLU A 185 5.84 -4.99 -18.17
C GLU A 185 5.68 -5.82 -19.46
N GLY A 186 6.80 -6.25 -20.07
CA GLY A 186 6.76 -7.10 -21.25
C GLY A 186 6.05 -8.43 -21.00
N ILE A 187 6.35 -9.07 -19.86
CA ILE A 187 5.64 -10.28 -19.40
C ILE A 187 4.15 -10.01 -19.23
N PHE A 188 3.80 -8.93 -18.53
CA PHE A 188 2.42 -8.57 -18.26
C PHE A 188 1.63 -8.38 -19.56
N ARG A 189 2.18 -7.65 -20.52
CA ARG A 189 1.54 -7.44 -21.84
C ARG A 189 1.32 -8.75 -22.59
N ARG A 190 2.33 -9.63 -22.64
CA ARG A 190 2.18 -10.96 -23.27
C ARG A 190 1.09 -11.81 -22.63
N MET A 191 0.95 -11.76 -21.31
CA MET A 191 -0.14 -12.44 -20.62
C MET A 191 -1.50 -11.86 -20.98
N LEU A 192 -1.65 -10.53 -21.01
CA LEU A 192 -2.93 -9.89 -21.36
C LEU A 192 -3.36 -10.17 -22.80
N ASP A 193 -2.40 -10.35 -23.70
CA ASP A 193 -2.65 -10.71 -25.11
C ASP A 193 -2.86 -12.22 -25.31
N ASP A 194 -2.80 -13.03 -24.25
CA ASP A 194 -3.05 -14.47 -24.34
C ASP A 194 -4.54 -14.74 -24.68
N PRO A 195 -4.83 -15.43 -25.80
CA PRO A 195 -6.19 -15.65 -26.26
C PRO A 195 -7.03 -16.50 -25.30
N SER A 196 -6.41 -17.19 -24.36
CA SER A 196 -7.08 -18.01 -23.35
C SER A 196 -7.78 -17.19 -22.25
N LEU A 197 -7.49 -15.90 -22.09
CA LEU A 197 -7.95 -15.10 -20.93
C LEU A 197 -9.32 -14.43 -21.06
N GLY A 198 -9.97 -14.50 -22.22
CA GLY A 198 -11.29 -13.90 -22.42
C GLY A 198 -11.29 -12.39 -22.14
N GLU A 199 -12.36 -11.88 -21.52
CA GLU A 199 -12.40 -10.48 -21.05
C GLU A 199 -11.71 -10.36 -19.68
N ILE A 200 -10.83 -9.37 -19.55
CA ILE A 200 -10.00 -9.16 -18.35
C ILE A 200 -10.41 -7.87 -17.65
N TYR A 201 -10.84 -7.97 -16.39
CA TYR A 201 -11.07 -6.81 -15.52
C TYR A 201 -9.80 -6.54 -14.70
N LEU A 202 -9.22 -5.36 -14.84
CA LEU A 202 -8.06 -4.92 -14.05
C LEU A 202 -8.45 -3.74 -13.17
N LEU A 203 -8.29 -3.87 -11.86
CA LEU A 203 -8.68 -2.84 -10.90
C LEU A 203 -7.51 -2.35 -10.05
N VAL A 204 -7.25 -1.04 -10.03
CA VAL A 204 -6.18 -0.48 -9.19
C VAL A 204 -6.72 0.65 -8.33
N ASP A 205 -6.67 0.45 -7.01
CA ASP A 205 -7.04 1.47 -6.04
C ASP A 205 -5.90 2.47 -5.82
N ALA A 206 -6.29 3.73 -5.66
CA ALA A 206 -5.46 4.82 -5.17
C ALA A 206 -4.16 5.02 -5.96
N LEU A 207 -4.26 5.21 -7.30
CA LEU A 207 -3.10 5.46 -8.18
C LEU A 207 -2.18 6.57 -7.68
N ASN A 208 -2.73 7.60 -7.03
CA ASN A 208 -1.96 8.70 -6.44
C ASN A 208 -1.03 8.27 -5.27
N GLU A 209 -1.12 7.03 -4.81
CA GLU A 209 -0.22 6.45 -3.81
C GLU A 209 0.95 5.68 -4.45
N CYS A 210 0.95 5.51 -5.78
CA CYS A 210 2.10 4.99 -6.51
C CYS A 210 3.18 6.08 -6.63
N VAL A 211 4.21 6.01 -5.78
CA VAL A 211 5.31 6.99 -5.75
C VAL A 211 6.46 6.56 -6.67
N GLY A 212 6.64 5.25 -6.85
CA GLY A 212 7.61 4.69 -7.79
C GLY A 212 7.00 4.55 -9.19
N ASP A 213 7.19 5.56 -10.04
CA ASP A 213 6.92 5.54 -11.49
C ASP A 213 5.43 5.57 -11.90
N LEU A 214 4.63 6.41 -11.25
CA LEU A 214 3.25 6.67 -11.66
C LEU A 214 3.09 6.98 -13.17
N PRO A 215 3.94 7.79 -13.82
CA PRO A 215 3.81 8.04 -15.26
C PRO A 215 3.88 6.75 -16.11
N LEU A 216 4.75 5.80 -15.75
CA LEU A 216 4.85 4.51 -16.44
C LEU A 216 3.56 3.70 -16.27
N LEU A 217 3.01 3.68 -15.04
CA LEU A 217 1.74 3.01 -14.78
C LEU A 217 0.59 3.58 -15.60
N LEU A 218 0.49 4.92 -15.67
CA LEU A 218 -0.55 5.58 -16.43
C LEU A 218 -0.39 5.28 -17.93
N THR A 219 0.83 5.33 -18.47
CA THR A 219 1.09 4.94 -19.86
C THR A 219 0.75 3.49 -20.14
N LEU A 220 1.04 2.56 -19.22
CA LEU A 220 0.65 1.16 -19.36
C LEU A 220 -0.88 1.03 -19.47
N ILE A 221 -1.62 1.63 -18.53
CA ILE A 221 -3.08 1.58 -18.48
C ILE A 221 -3.69 2.09 -19.80
N THR A 222 -3.16 3.18 -20.34
CA THR A 222 -3.70 3.81 -21.57
C THR A 222 -3.28 3.11 -22.86
N SER A 223 -2.23 2.27 -22.82
CA SER A 223 -1.70 1.53 -23.98
C SER A 223 -1.99 0.02 -23.93
N THR A 224 -2.87 -0.42 -23.04
CA THR A 224 -3.27 -1.83 -22.94
C THR A 224 -4.23 -2.21 -24.08
N SER A 225 -4.24 -3.48 -24.49
CA SER A 225 -5.06 -4.01 -25.58
C SER A 225 -6.57 -3.93 -25.31
N SER A 226 -7.37 -4.08 -26.37
CA SER A 226 -8.84 -3.92 -26.32
C SER A 226 -9.58 -5.02 -25.56
N CYS A 227 -8.95 -6.14 -25.21
CA CYS A 227 -9.56 -7.20 -24.39
C CYS A 227 -9.63 -6.86 -22.89
N VAL A 228 -8.98 -5.76 -22.47
CA VAL A 228 -8.84 -5.37 -21.08
C VAL A 228 -9.78 -4.22 -20.73
N LYS A 229 -10.47 -4.35 -19.59
CA LYS A 229 -11.27 -3.30 -18.98
C LYS A 229 -10.68 -2.89 -17.64
N TRP A 230 -10.21 -1.65 -17.57
CA TRP A 230 -9.61 -1.05 -16.39
C TRP A 230 -10.65 -0.33 -15.54
N ILE A 231 -10.60 -0.50 -14.22
CA ILE A 231 -11.18 0.42 -13.24
C ILE A 231 -10.08 0.94 -12.34
N VAL A 232 -9.88 2.24 -12.29
CA VAL A 232 -8.85 2.82 -11.45
C VAL A 232 -9.41 3.91 -10.56
N THR A 233 -8.94 3.99 -9.32
CA THR A 233 -9.30 5.09 -8.43
C THR A 233 -8.12 6.02 -8.17
N SER A 234 -8.39 7.31 -7.99
CA SER A 234 -7.37 8.25 -7.54
C SER A 234 -7.98 9.48 -6.87
N ARG A 235 -7.12 10.29 -6.26
CA ARG A 235 -7.43 11.69 -5.95
C ARG A 235 -7.46 12.54 -7.23
N ASN A 236 -8.00 13.75 -7.11
CA ASN A 236 -8.00 14.79 -8.14
C ASN A 236 -6.58 15.36 -8.34
N ARG A 237 -5.73 14.66 -9.12
CA ARG A 237 -4.34 15.04 -9.44
C ARG A 237 -4.23 15.48 -10.90
N CYS A 238 -3.63 16.65 -11.15
CA CYS A 238 -3.45 17.18 -12.51
C CYS A 238 -2.63 16.24 -13.40
N GLU A 239 -1.54 15.67 -12.88
CA GLU A 239 -0.66 14.74 -13.62
C GLU A 239 -1.42 13.50 -14.15
N ILE A 240 -2.37 12.97 -13.38
CA ILE A 240 -3.21 11.83 -13.79
C ILE A 240 -4.22 12.29 -14.85
N ASP A 241 -4.85 13.44 -14.63
CA ASP A 241 -5.84 14.00 -15.55
C ASP A 241 -5.24 14.31 -16.93
N GLU A 242 -4.03 14.89 -16.97
CA GLU A 242 -3.32 15.25 -18.21
C GLU A 242 -3.06 14.03 -19.10
N ILE A 243 -2.62 12.91 -18.53
CA ILE A 243 -2.36 11.67 -19.27
C ILE A 243 -3.67 11.01 -19.71
N PHE A 244 -4.63 10.89 -18.78
CA PHE A 244 -5.91 10.25 -19.06
C PHE A 244 -6.82 11.07 -19.99
N ARG A 245 -6.67 12.39 -20.09
CA ARG A 245 -7.38 13.20 -21.10
C ARG A 245 -7.04 12.83 -22.54
N GLN A 246 -5.84 12.29 -22.76
CA GLN A 246 -5.38 11.88 -24.09
C GLN A 246 -5.90 10.49 -24.49
N THR A 247 -6.63 9.81 -23.60
CA THR A 247 -7.14 8.45 -23.82
C THR A 247 -8.55 8.49 -24.38
N PRO A 248 -8.78 8.09 -25.65
CA PRO A 248 -10.08 8.21 -26.31
C PRO A 248 -11.16 7.30 -25.71
N ALA A 249 -10.79 6.12 -25.18
CA ALA A 249 -11.72 5.14 -24.61
C ALA A 249 -11.89 5.27 -23.08
N LYS A 250 -11.71 6.47 -22.52
CA LYS A 250 -11.84 6.72 -21.08
C LYS A 250 -13.22 7.25 -20.70
N VAL A 251 -13.79 6.68 -19.65
CA VAL A 251 -14.90 7.24 -18.89
C VAL A 251 -14.38 7.75 -17.54
N ALA A 252 -14.70 9.00 -17.18
CA ALA A 252 -14.29 9.57 -15.90
C ALA A 252 -15.50 9.82 -15.01
N LEU A 253 -15.54 9.17 -13.85
CA LEU A 253 -16.55 9.36 -12.82
C LEU A 253 -15.95 10.22 -11.70
N SER A 254 -16.47 11.43 -11.54
CA SER A 254 -16.11 12.34 -10.44
C SER A 254 -17.11 12.18 -9.30
N LEU A 255 -16.63 11.83 -8.11
CA LEU A 255 -17.48 11.73 -6.91
C LEU A 255 -18.05 13.09 -6.51
N GLU A 256 -17.34 14.19 -6.79
CA GLU A 256 -17.84 15.54 -6.56
C GLU A 256 -18.99 15.90 -7.49
N SER A 257 -18.97 15.41 -8.73
CA SER A 257 -20.05 15.63 -9.69
C SER A 257 -21.29 14.76 -9.42
N HIS A 258 -21.15 13.76 -8.55
CA HIS A 258 -22.22 12.85 -8.13
C HIS A 258 -22.65 13.09 -6.67
N GLU A 259 -22.65 14.35 -6.23
CA GLU A 259 -22.88 14.73 -4.84
C GLU A 259 -24.18 14.15 -4.25
N ALA A 260 -25.27 14.11 -5.03
CA ALA A 260 -26.54 13.54 -4.56
C ALA A 260 -26.43 12.03 -4.25
N SER A 261 -25.81 11.25 -5.14
CA SER A 261 -25.61 9.82 -4.96
C SER A 261 -24.64 9.53 -3.82
N VAL A 262 -23.55 10.29 -3.74
CA VAL A 262 -22.57 10.20 -2.64
C VAL A 262 -23.20 10.56 -1.31
N SER A 263 -24.03 11.61 -1.25
CA SER A 263 -24.74 12.01 -0.02
C SER A 263 -25.73 10.95 0.43
N LYS A 264 -26.47 10.33 -0.50
CA LYS A 264 -27.34 9.19 -0.20
C LYS A 264 -26.54 8.01 0.37
N ALA A 265 -25.42 7.66 -0.26
CA ALA A 265 -24.54 6.59 0.18
C ALA A 265 -23.93 6.83 1.59
N VAL A 266 -23.57 8.09 1.88
CA VAL A 266 -23.10 8.52 3.20
C VAL A 266 -24.22 8.46 4.24
N ASN A 267 -25.45 8.84 3.89
CA ASN A 267 -26.60 8.72 4.79
C ASN A 267 -26.94 7.26 5.13
N SER A 268 -26.80 6.34 4.17
CA SER A 268 -26.89 4.91 4.45
C SER A 268 -25.80 4.46 5.43
N TYR A 269 -24.57 4.94 5.25
CA TYR A 269 -23.46 4.64 6.16
C TYR A 269 -23.66 5.22 7.57
N ILE A 270 -24.17 6.44 7.68
CA ILE A 270 -24.55 7.08 8.94
C ILE A 270 -25.57 6.20 9.66
N SER A 271 -26.63 5.80 8.95
CA SER A 271 -27.70 4.97 9.52
C SER A 271 -27.16 3.63 10.03
N TYR A 272 -26.28 2.99 9.27
CA TYR A 272 -25.58 1.77 9.68
C TYR A 272 -24.72 1.97 10.94
N LYS A 273 -23.89 3.02 10.98
CA LYS A 273 -23.02 3.30 12.14
C LYS A 273 -23.80 3.69 13.38
N ILE A 274 -24.88 4.45 13.24
CA ILE A 274 -25.79 4.78 14.35
C ILE A 274 -26.48 3.51 14.86
N GLY A 275 -26.87 2.59 13.98
CA GLY A 275 -27.40 1.28 14.36
C GLY A 275 -26.43 0.54 15.28
N GLN A 276 -25.18 0.39 14.85
CA GLN A 276 -24.12 -0.26 15.66
C GLN A 276 -23.90 0.44 17.01
N LEU A 277 -23.85 1.77 17.02
CA LEU A 277 -23.65 2.54 18.24
C LEU A 277 -24.85 2.39 19.20
N THR A 278 -26.07 2.36 18.66
CA THR A 278 -27.31 2.21 19.41
C THR A 278 -27.39 0.84 20.07
N GLU A 279 -27.05 -0.24 19.35
CA GLU A 279 -27.00 -1.60 19.92
C GLU A 279 -26.00 -1.68 21.08
N ARG A 280 -24.82 -1.08 20.93
CA ARG A 280 -23.76 -1.10 21.95
C ARG A 280 -24.08 -0.24 23.17
N LYS A 281 -24.61 0.97 22.96
CA LYS A 281 -24.79 1.99 24.01
C LYS A 281 -26.21 2.10 24.55
N LYS A 282 -27.19 1.43 23.92
CA LYS A 282 -28.63 1.48 24.25
C LYS A 282 -29.18 2.92 24.25
N LEU A 283 -28.93 3.65 23.15
CA LEU A 283 -29.34 5.04 23.00
C LEU A 283 -30.87 5.19 22.95
N LYS A 284 -31.38 6.29 23.50
CA LYS A 284 -32.81 6.64 23.42
C LYS A 284 -33.12 7.24 22.05
N GLN A 285 -34.36 7.07 21.59
CA GLN A 285 -34.83 7.55 20.28
C GLN A 285 -34.54 9.04 20.02
N LYS A 286 -34.74 9.91 21.02
CA LYS A 286 -34.42 11.34 20.88
C LYS A 286 -32.94 11.59 20.56
N ALA A 287 -32.03 10.94 21.29
CA ALA A 287 -30.58 11.09 21.06
C ALA A 287 -30.15 10.47 19.73
N LEU A 288 -30.82 9.40 19.28
CA LEU A 288 -30.61 8.79 17.97
C LEU A 288 -30.96 9.77 16.85
N GLN A 289 -32.13 10.43 16.94
CA GLN A 289 -32.56 11.41 15.94
C GLN A 289 -31.62 12.61 15.90
N GLU A 290 -31.29 13.18 17.06
CA GLU A 290 -30.35 14.32 17.16
C GLU A 290 -28.97 13.97 16.56
N LEU A 291 -28.47 12.76 16.82
CA LEU A 291 -27.22 12.27 16.25
C LEU A 291 -27.31 12.08 14.73
N HIS A 292 -28.40 11.49 14.24
CA HIS A 292 -28.62 11.28 12.81
C HIS A 292 -28.69 12.59 12.05
N ASP A 293 -29.48 13.54 12.56
CA ASP A 293 -29.63 14.88 11.98
C ASP A 293 -28.28 15.60 11.95
N TYR A 294 -27.52 15.55 13.07
CA TYR A 294 -26.21 16.19 13.15
C TYR A 294 -25.22 15.60 12.14
N LEU A 295 -25.09 14.27 12.09
CA LEU A 295 -24.15 13.62 11.17
C LEU A 295 -24.54 13.88 9.70
N SER A 296 -25.83 13.79 9.38
CA SER A 296 -26.33 14.00 8.01
C SER A 296 -26.10 15.43 7.53
N GLN A 297 -26.28 16.43 8.40
CA GLN A 297 -26.07 17.85 8.06
C GLN A 297 -24.59 18.23 7.90
N ASN A 298 -23.67 17.53 8.56
CA ASN A 298 -22.26 17.92 8.63
C ASN A 298 -21.31 16.99 7.84
N ALA A 299 -21.76 15.82 7.39
CA ALA A 299 -20.87 14.85 6.74
C ALA A 299 -20.26 15.33 5.42
N GLN A 300 -20.93 16.23 4.69
CA GLN A 300 -20.43 16.82 3.42
C GLN A 300 -19.90 15.75 2.43
N GLY A 301 -20.60 14.61 2.35
CA GLY A 301 -20.19 13.49 1.49
C GLY A 301 -18.89 12.77 1.90
N THR A 302 -18.46 12.88 3.17
CA THR A 302 -17.17 12.36 3.66
C THR A 302 -17.38 11.21 4.66
N PHE A 303 -17.23 9.97 4.19
CA PHE A 303 -17.32 8.77 5.02
C PHE A 303 -16.32 8.76 6.18
N LEU A 304 -15.09 9.22 5.92
CA LEU A 304 -14.03 9.25 6.92
C LEU A 304 -14.39 10.13 8.13
N TRP A 305 -15.06 11.26 7.89
CA TRP A 305 -15.51 12.15 8.97
C TRP A 305 -16.57 11.45 9.81
N VAL A 306 -17.58 10.82 9.17
CA VAL A 306 -18.63 10.06 9.88
C VAL A 306 -18.02 8.95 10.73
N ALA A 307 -17.10 8.16 10.17
CA ALA A 307 -16.40 7.09 10.88
C ALA A 307 -15.65 7.64 12.10
N SER A 308 -14.97 8.79 11.94
CA SER A 308 -14.22 9.45 13.02
C SER A 308 -15.15 9.94 14.14
N MET A 309 -16.29 10.55 13.80
CA MET A 309 -17.28 10.99 14.78
C MET A 309 -17.87 9.81 15.55
N CYS A 310 -18.26 8.75 14.85
CA CYS A 310 -18.77 7.55 15.51
C CYS A 310 -17.73 6.92 16.44
N GLN A 311 -16.45 6.86 16.03
CA GLN A 311 -15.37 6.35 16.88
C GLN A 311 -15.17 7.20 18.14
N GLN A 312 -15.27 8.52 18.06
CA GLN A 312 -15.22 9.39 19.23
C GLN A 312 -16.39 9.10 20.18
N LEU A 313 -17.61 9.00 19.65
CA LEU A 313 -18.82 8.71 20.43
C LEU A 313 -18.83 7.30 21.03
N GLU A 314 -18.13 6.34 20.42
CA GLU A 314 -17.92 5.01 21.00
C GLU A 314 -17.16 5.05 22.33
N ARG A 315 -16.33 6.06 22.56
CA ARG A 315 -15.60 6.23 23.83
C ARG A 315 -16.46 6.89 24.92
N CYS A 316 -17.49 7.65 24.54
CA CYS A 316 -18.38 8.33 25.46
C CYS A 316 -19.37 7.38 26.16
N ARG A 317 -19.82 7.76 27.34
CA ARG A 317 -20.99 7.13 27.99
C ARG A 317 -22.27 7.57 27.29
N ALA A 318 -23.30 6.73 27.34
CA ALA A 318 -24.56 6.98 26.62
C ALA A 318 -25.21 8.33 26.99
N TRP A 319 -25.08 8.76 28.24
CA TRP A 319 -25.62 10.04 28.73
C TRP A 319 -24.77 11.26 28.34
N GLU A 320 -23.51 11.07 27.94
CA GLU A 320 -22.62 12.16 27.51
C GLU A 320 -22.84 12.52 26.04
N ILE A 321 -23.26 11.56 25.21
CA ILE A 321 -23.41 11.72 23.76
C ILE A 321 -24.19 12.98 23.37
N PRO A 322 -25.38 13.29 23.94
CA PRO A 322 -26.11 14.51 23.57
C PRO A 322 -25.31 15.80 23.83
N SER A 323 -24.56 15.85 24.93
CA SER A 323 -23.71 17.01 25.25
C SER A 323 -22.46 17.10 24.35
N GLN A 324 -21.95 15.94 23.89
CA GLN A 324 -20.78 15.85 23.02
C GLN A 324 -21.09 16.26 21.58
N LEU A 325 -22.33 16.11 21.10
CA LEU A 325 -22.75 16.57 19.77
C LEU A 325 -22.40 18.05 19.52
N TYR A 326 -22.51 18.90 20.55
CA TYR A 326 -22.18 20.32 20.44
C TYR A 326 -20.68 20.61 20.30
N GLN A 327 -19.82 19.65 20.68
CA GLN A 327 -18.36 19.77 20.62
C GLN A 327 -17.78 19.13 19.35
N LEU A 328 -18.56 18.28 18.67
CA LEU A 328 -18.11 17.62 17.46
C LEU A 328 -17.77 18.66 16.36
N PRO A 329 -16.68 18.41 15.61
CA PRO A 329 -16.28 19.26 14.50
C PRO A 329 -17.23 19.10 13.32
N ARG A 330 -17.58 20.19 12.63
CA ARG A 330 -18.55 20.20 11.52
C ARG A 330 -18.03 19.65 10.18
N ASP A 331 -16.74 19.37 10.08
CA ASP A 331 -16.09 18.83 8.88
C ASP A 331 -14.72 18.23 9.24
N LEU A 332 -14.10 17.56 8.26
CA LEU A 332 -12.83 16.88 8.45
C LEU A 332 -11.66 17.85 8.76
N CYS A 333 -11.67 19.05 8.17
CA CYS A 333 -10.65 20.06 8.43
C CYS A 333 -10.75 20.58 9.87
N LYS A 334 -11.96 20.85 10.37
CA LYS A 334 -12.21 21.25 11.76
C LYS A 334 -11.85 20.15 12.74
N LEU A 335 -12.05 18.87 12.38
CA LEU A 335 -11.58 17.75 13.21
C LEU A 335 -10.07 17.83 13.40
N TYR A 336 -9.32 17.95 12.31
CA TYR A 336 -7.87 18.05 12.40
C TYR A 336 -7.41 19.34 13.09
N ALA A 337 -8.08 20.47 12.87
CA ALA A 337 -7.78 21.72 13.57
C ALA A 337 -8.01 21.62 15.08
N GLN A 338 -9.12 21.00 15.52
CA GLN A 338 -9.37 20.73 16.93
C GLN A 338 -8.28 19.83 17.54
N MET A 339 -7.84 18.79 16.81
CA MET A 339 -6.74 17.93 17.26
C MET A 339 -5.43 18.70 17.39
N MET A 340 -5.11 19.59 16.44
CA MET A 340 -3.94 20.47 16.55
C MET A 340 -4.06 21.44 17.73
N ASP A 341 -5.24 21.99 17.99
CA ASP A 341 -5.45 22.88 19.14
C ASP A 341 -5.32 22.15 20.48
N GLN A 342 -5.67 20.86 20.55
CA GLN A 342 -5.41 20.02 21.73
C GLN A 342 -3.91 19.82 21.94
N ILE A 343 -3.17 19.48 20.88
CA ILE A 343 -1.71 19.33 20.90
C ILE A 343 -1.04 20.62 21.38
N ARG A 344 -1.47 21.77 20.87
CA ARG A 344 -0.93 23.10 21.22
C ARG A 344 -1.15 23.51 22.67
N LYS A 345 -2.15 22.94 23.33
CA LYS A 345 -2.47 23.22 24.74
C LYS A 345 -1.76 22.26 25.69
N SER A 346 -1.09 21.23 25.19
CA SER A 346 -0.32 20.31 26.00
C SER A 346 1.03 20.91 26.40
N ASP A 347 1.48 20.60 27.61
CA ASP A 347 2.82 20.95 28.10
C ASP A 347 3.95 20.33 27.23
N SER A 348 3.66 19.22 26.55
CA SER A 348 4.58 18.54 25.64
C SER A 348 4.39 18.92 24.16
N CYS A 349 3.73 20.06 23.88
CA CYS A 349 3.45 20.53 22.52
C CYS A 349 4.68 20.46 21.59
N ASP A 350 5.84 20.95 22.02
CA ASP A 350 7.05 20.96 21.19
C ASP A 350 7.51 19.56 20.76
N LEU A 351 7.24 18.54 21.59
CA LEU A 351 7.57 17.16 21.29
C LEU A 351 6.65 16.60 20.19
N TYR A 352 5.34 16.80 20.36
CA TYR A 352 4.32 16.39 19.38
C TYR A 352 4.50 17.09 18.04
N MET A 353 4.77 18.40 18.05
CA MET A 353 5.00 19.19 16.84
C MET A 353 6.22 18.68 16.07
N ARG A 354 7.32 18.33 16.75
CA ARG A 354 8.50 17.72 16.12
C ARG A 354 8.17 16.36 15.51
N VAL A 355 7.47 15.49 16.24
CA VAL A 355 7.05 14.17 15.73
C VAL A 355 6.19 14.31 14.49
N LEU A 356 5.15 15.16 14.52
CA LEU A 356 4.28 15.40 13.38
C LEU A 356 5.03 16.02 12.20
N ALA A 357 5.94 16.97 12.44
CA ALA A 357 6.76 17.60 11.40
C ALA A 357 7.62 16.55 10.68
N VAL A 358 8.38 15.75 11.43
CA VAL A 358 9.22 14.68 10.88
C VAL A 358 8.40 13.63 10.13
N ALA A 359 7.33 13.10 10.77
CA ALA A 359 6.47 12.10 10.15
C ALA A 359 5.84 12.62 8.85
N SER A 360 5.40 13.88 8.82
CA SER A 360 4.79 14.50 7.64
C SER A 360 5.75 14.69 6.46
N ARG A 361 7.06 14.74 6.71
CA ARG A 361 8.09 14.91 5.67
C ARG A 361 8.87 13.64 5.36
N ALA A 362 8.69 12.58 6.12
CA ALA A 362 9.25 11.28 5.80
C ALA A 362 8.72 10.74 4.47
N SER A 363 9.63 10.25 3.62
CA SER A 363 9.34 9.62 2.32
C SER A 363 8.66 8.25 2.46
N ARG A 364 8.82 7.60 3.62
CA ARG A 364 8.14 6.35 4.01
C ARG A 364 7.82 6.36 5.51
N PRO A 365 6.98 5.44 6.01
CA PRO A 365 6.87 5.21 7.45
C PRO A 365 8.23 4.97 8.10
N LEU A 366 8.42 5.61 9.25
CA LEU A 366 9.63 5.52 10.06
C LEU A 366 9.47 4.41 11.09
N THR A 367 10.56 3.71 11.38
CA THR A 367 10.62 2.86 12.58
C THR A 367 10.67 3.74 13.83
N PHE A 368 10.42 3.15 15.00
CA PHE A 368 10.48 3.87 16.27
C PHE A 368 11.87 4.48 16.49
N VAL A 369 12.93 3.69 16.30
CA VAL A 369 14.33 4.14 16.35
C VAL A 369 14.60 5.30 15.39
N GLU A 370 14.16 5.18 14.13
CA GLU A 370 14.37 6.23 13.13
C GLU A 370 13.68 7.53 13.52
N LEU A 371 12.46 7.46 14.06
CA LEU A 371 11.73 8.64 14.50
C LEU A 371 12.42 9.31 15.70
N ILE A 372 12.87 8.54 16.69
CA ILE A 372 13.57 9.07 17.87
C ILE A 372 14.80 9.87 17.44
N VAL A 373 15.62 9.31 16.55
CA VAL A 373 16.80 9.99 16.01
C VAL A 373 16.41 11.21 15.17
N MET A 374 15.51 11.04 14.21
CA MET A 374 15.16 12.09 13.25
C MET A 374 14.39 13.25 13.88
N ALA A 375 13.61 13.02 14.94
CA ALA A 375 12.92 14.07 15.69
C ALA A 375 13.71 14.56 16.92
N SER A 376 14.88 13.97 17.19
CA SER A 376 15.75 14.27 18.33
C SER A 376 14.99 14.18 19.66
N LEU A 377 14.30 13.06 19.85
CA LEU A 377 13.51 12.78 21.05
C LEU A 377 14.41 12.19 22.13
N ASP A 378 14.23 12.64 23.37
CA ASP A 378 14.91 12.08 24.55
C ASP A 378 13.96 11.14 25.29
N ILE A 379 13.54 10.07 24.59
CA ILE A 379 12.66 9.02 25.09
C ILE A 379 13.13 7.67 24.57
N ASP A 380 12.75 6.60 25.25
CA ASP A 380 12.96 5.23 24.79
C ASP A 380 11.88 4.78 23.79
N GLU A 381 12.15 3.67 23.10
CA GLU A 381 11.19 3.05 22.18
C GLU A 381 9.93 2.55 22.90
N GLU A 382 10.02 2.24 24.19
CA GLU A 382 8.90 1.74 25.01
C GLU A 382 7.87 2.84 25.31
N THR A 383 8.30 4.09 25.48
CA THR A 383 7.42 5.25 25.73
C THR A 383 6.87 5.85 24.43
N LEU A 384 7.49 5.58 23.29
CA LEU A 384 7.08 6.17 22.01
C LEU A 384 5.63 5.85 21.61
N PRO A 385 5.06 4.65 21.81
CA PRO A 385 3.65 4.37 21.53
C PRO A 385 2.69 5.32 22.26
N ASP A 386 2.96 5.64 23.53
CA ASP A 386 2.14 6.55 24.33
C ASP A 386 2.24 7.97 23.77
N LEU A 387 3.45 8.41 23.39
CA LEU A 387 3.66 9.70 22.72
C LEU A 387 2.86 9.80 21.40
N ILE A 388 2.85 8.72 20.62
CA ILE A 388 2.14 8.66 19.33
C ILE A 388 0.62 8.72 19.55
N LEU A 389 0.11 8.08 20.61
CA LEU A 389 -1.31 8.14 20.96
C LEU A 389 -1.74 9.59 21.31
N GLU A 390 -0.88 10.34 21.98
CA GLU A 390 -1.10 11.73 22.39
C GLU A 390 -0.94 12.76 21.25
N CYS A 391 -0.41 12.36 20.08
CA CYS A 391 -0.32 13.22 18.90
C CYS A 391 -1.69 13.56 18.26
N GLY A 392 -2.81 13.39 18.97
CA GLY A 392 -4.17 13.29 18.41
C GLY A 392 -4.24 12.12 17.43
N SER A 393 -5.37 11.60 16.97
CA SER A 393 -5.38 10.47 16.02
C SER A 393 -4.81 10.77 14.59
N PHE A 394 -3.78 11.62 14.45
CA PHE A 394 -2.98 11.84 13.24
C PHE A 394 -2.13 10.62 12.92
N LEU A 395 -1.44 10.07 13.92
CA LEU A 395 -0.52 8.94 13.80
C LEU A 395 -1.05 7.71 14.56
N THR A 396 -0.60 6.55 14.13
CA THR A 396 -0.80 5.27 14.81
C THR A 396 0.41 4.37 14.58
N THR A 397 0.52 3.30 15.36
CA THR A 397 1.60 2.33 15.27
C THR A 397 1.16 1.11 14.48
N LYS A 398 2.06 0.56 13.66
CA LYS A 398 1.90 -0.71 12.95
C LYS A 398 3.18 -1.51 13.12
N GLY A 399 3.16 -2.49 14.02
CA GLY A 399 4.41 -3.12 14.48
C GLY A 399 5.34 -2.04 15.08
N ASN A 400 6.61 -2.06 14.70
CA ASN A 400 7.61 -1.08 15.15
C ASN A 400 7.70 0.18 14.26
N THR A 401 6.62 0.54 13.54
CA THR A 401 6.61 1.68 12.61
C THR A 401 5.46 2.62 12.90
N ILE A 402 5.68 3.91 12.65
CA ILE A 402 4.65 4.94 12.75
C ILE A 402 4.05 5.25 11.38
N VAL A 403 2.71 5.31 11.32
CA VAL A 403 1.96 5.59 10.09
C VAL A 403 0.88 6.63 10.35
N PHE A 404 0.55 7.42 9.33
CA PHE A 404 -0.65 8.25 9.39
C PHE A 404 -1.91 7.38 9.41
N VAL A 405 -2.87 7.72 10.27
CA VAL A 405 -4.16 7.04 10.32
C VAL A 405 -4.87 7.16 8.97
N HIS A 406 -4.78 8.33 8.33
CA HIS A 406 -5.25 8.53 6.97
C HIS A 406 -4.42 9.59 6.24
N SER A 407 -4.28 9.44 4.92
CA SER A 407 -3.47 10.34 4.09
C SER A 407 -3.98 11.80 4.08
N SER A 408 -5.28 12.04 4.35
CA SER A 408 -5.82 13.40 4.54
C SER A 408 -5.29 14.10 5.78
N ALA A 409 -4.91 13.36 6.82
CA ALA A 409 -4.32 13.93 8.03
C ALA A 409 -2.94 14.52 7.71
N LYS A 410 -2.13 13.79 6.93
CA LYS A 410 -0.87 14.29 6.36
C LYS A 410 -1.11 15.53 5.49
N ASP A 411 -2.10 15.51 4.59
CA ASP A 411 -2.40 16.67 3.74
C ASP A 411 -2.76 17.92 4.55
N PHE A 412 -3.58 17.77 5.58
CA PHE A 412 -3.97 18.87 6.47
C PHE A 412 -2.75 19.47 7.17
N LEU A 413 -1.87 18.63 7.71
CA LEU A 413 -0.62 19.08 8.33
C LEU A 413 0.23 19.88 7.33
N LEU A 414 0.38 19.37 6.10
CA LEU A 414 1.23 19.96 5.08
C LEU A 414 0.66 21.21 4.40
N LYS A 415 -0.67 21.40 4.40
CA LYS A 415 -1.32 22.54 3.74
C LYS A 415 -1.81 23.58 4.74
N GLU A 416 -2.65 23.17 5.69
CA GLU A 416 -3.35 24.07 6.59
C GLU A 416 -2.54 24.38 7.86
N SER A 417 -1.75 23.42 8.34
CA SER A 417 -0.91 23.59 9.54
C SER A 417 0.58 23.74 9.24
N SER A 418 0.96 23.99 7.98
CA SER A 418 2.37 24.08 7.57
C SER A 418 3.13 25.15 8.35
N ASN A 419 2.53 26.32 8.56
CA ASN A 419 3.16 27.42 9.30
C ASN A 419 3.31 27.11 10.79
N LEU A 420 2.45 26.24 11.34
CA LEU A 420 2.54 25.80 12.73
C LEU A 420 3.65 24.74 12.89
N LEU A 421 3.74 23.80 11.96
CA LEU A 421 4.73 22.71 11.97
C LEU A 421 6.13 23.17 11.61
N PHE A 422 6.24 24.15 10.71
CA PHE A 422 7.49 24.65 10.19
C PHE A 422 7.58 26.17 10.42
N PRO A 423 7.69 26.63 11.68
CA PRO A 423 7.68 28.07 12.00
C PRO A 423 8.84 28.83 11.34
N SER A 424 9.99 28.18 11.17
CA SER A 424 11.16 28.72 10.45
C SER A 424 11.11 28.49 8.94
N GLY A 425 9.98 28.00 8.43
CA GLY A 425 9.80 27.63 7.03
C GLY A 425 10.23 26.21 6.71
N LEU A 426 9.71 25.70 5.59
CA LEU A 426 9.92 24.33 5.17
C LEU A 426 11.39 24.03 4.79
N ALA A 427 12.05 24.97 4.12
CA ALA A 427 13.46 24.80 3.72
C ALA A 427 14.37 24.63 4.94
N GLN A 428 14.15 25.42 5.99
CA GLN A 428 14.89 25.28 7.25
C GLN A 428 14.64 23.91 7.90
N HIS A 429 13.39 23.44 7.92
CA HIS A 429 13.10 22.11 8.45
C HIS A 429 13.83 21.00 7.67
N HIS A 430 13.88 21.07 6.34
CA HIS A 430 14.66 20.13 5.53
C HIS A 430 16.16 20.21 5.83
N TYR A 431 16.69 21.42 6.04
CA TYR A 431 18.07 21.62 6.45
C TYR A 431 18.38 20.98 7.82
N ASP A 432 17.48 21.14 8.80
CA ASP A 432 17.64 20.52 10.12
C ASP A 432 17.63 18.99 10.03
N LEU A 433 16.74 18.41 9.21
CA LEU A 433 16.72 16.96 8.94
C LEU A 433 18.00 16.50 8.25
N LEU A 434 18.51 17.28 7.29
CA LEU A 434 19.78 17.00 6.62
C LEU A 434 20.94 16.97 7.64
N GLN A 435 21.02 17.95 8.54
CA GLN A 435 22.04 17.96 9.59
C GLN A 435 21.96 16.72 10.49
N ARG A 436 20.74 16.30 10.87
CA ARG A 436 20.52 15.07 11.64
C ARG A 436 20.95 13.82 10.88
N CYS A 437 20.59 13.72 9.60
CA CYS A 437 21.06 12.65 8.74
C CYS A 437 22.60 12.61 8.74
N MET A 438 23.27 13.74 8.49
CA MET A 438 24.73 13.80 8.46
C MET A 438 25.37 13.42 9.79
N ALA A 439 24.83 13.89 10.92
CA ALA A 439 25.31 13.52 12.24
C ALA A 439 25.17 12.02 12.50
N THR A 440 24.04 11.41 12.10
CA THR A 440 23.82 9.98 12.27
C THR A 440 24.78 9.18 11.37
N LEU A 441 24.94 9.61 10.11
CA LEU A 441 25.83 8.96 9.12
C LEU A 441 27.32 8.97 9.53
N GLN A 442 27.75 9.84 10.45
CA GLN A 442 29.12 9.80 11.00
C GLN A 442 29.42 8.51 11.77
N SER A 443 28.40 7.79 12.25
CA SER A 443 28.57 6.49 12.90
C SER A 443 28.82 5.34 11.92
N LEU A 444 28.63 5.56 10.61
CA LEU A 444 28.94 4.55 9.61
C LEU A 444 30.44 4.28 9.57
N HIS A 445 30.80 3.01 9.66
CA HIS A 445 32.14 2.53 9.40
C HIS A 445 32.11 1.30 8.50
N LYS A 446 33.27 0.99 7.91
CA LYS A 446 33.43 -0.23 7.12
C LYS A 446 33.10 -1.43 8.00
N ASP A 447 32.38 -2.39 7.42
CA ASP A 447 31.99 -3.62 8.10
C ASP A 447 31.17 -3.37 9.39
N ILE A 448 30.09 -2.60 9.27
CA ILE A 448 29.24 -2.21 10.42
C ILE A 448 28.59 -3.40 11.13
N TYR A 449 28.45 -4.53 10.45
CA TYR A 449 27.94 -5.78 11.02
C TYR A 449 29.05 -6.68 11.59
N GLY A 450 30.33 -6.31 11.42
CA GLY A 450 31.46 -7.10 11.93
C GLY A 450 31.66 -8.44 11.21
N PHE A 451 31.28 -8.55 9.94
CA PHE A 451 31.57 -9.70 9.11
C PHE A 451 33.08 -9.76 8.80
N LEU A 452 33.78 -10.58 9.57
CA LEU A 452 35.23 -10.83 9.49
C LEU A 452 35.77 -11.11 8.07
N TYR A 453 34.92 -11.56 7.15
CA TYR A 453 35.27 -11.89 5.77
C TYR A 453 34.40 -11.11 4.77
N PRO A 454 34.98 -10.62 3.65
CA PRO A 454 34.22 -9.91 2.62
C PRO A 454 33.22 -10.79 1.85
N VAL A 455 33.27 -12.11 2.03
CA VAL A 455 32.34 -13.07 1.44
C VAL A 455 31.81 -13.96 2.56
N VAL A 456 30.53 -13.82 2.88
CA VAL A 456 29.82 -14.63 3.86
C VAL A 456 28.54 -15.15 3.19
N SER A 457 28.19 -16.41 3.45
CA SER A 457 26.91 -16.94 2.96
C SER A 457 25.73 -16.22 3.62
N LEU A 458 24.60 -16.07 2.93
CA LEU A 458 23.41 -15.40 3.51
C LEU A 458 22.98 -16.06 4.83
N ASP A 459 23.00 -17.38 4.90
CA ASP A 459 22.64 -18.13 6.11
C ASP A 459 23.59 -17.89 7.28
N GLU A 460 24.88 -17.67 7.00
CA GLU A 460 25.87 -17.34 8.02
C GLU A 460 25.77 -15.87 8.45
N ALA A 461 25.48 -14.96 7.52
CA ALA A 461 25.22 -13.56 7.82
C ALA A 461 23.96 -13.39 8.69
N LEU A 462 22.90 -14.13 8.41
CA LEU A 462 21.66 -14.13 9.20
C LEU A 462 21.86 -14.76 10.58
N ARG A 463 22.70 -15.79 10.71
CA ARG A 463 23.03 -16.41 12.01
C ARG A 463 23.89 -15.53 12.90
N ASN A 464 24.81 -14.76 12.30
CA ASN A 464 25.69 -13.84 13.01
C ASN A 464 25.13 -12.41 13.10
N PHE A 465 23.86 -12.23 12.74
CA PHE A 465 23.22 -10.92 12.78
C PHE A 465 23.13 -10.46 14.25
N PRO A 466 23.63 -9.27 14.60
CA PRO A 466 23.53 -8.76 15.97
C PRO A 466 22.06 -8.60 16.38
N ASN A 467 21.77 -8.81 17.67
CA ASN A 467 20.40 -8.69 18.20
C ASN A 467 19.77 -7.30 17.95
N LEU A 468 20.61 -6.25 17.89
CA LEU A 468 20.21 -4.91 17.49
C LEU A 468 20.84 -4.60 16.13
N ASP A 469 20.01 -4.26 15.15
CA ASP A 469 20.45 -3.87 13.81
C ASP A 469 21.28 -2.57 13.90
N PRO A 470 22.60 -2.60 13.63
CA PRO A 470 23.46 -1.41 13.68
C PRO A 470 23.03 -0.34 12.67
N LEU A 471 22.35 -0.74 11.58
CA LEU A 471 21.79 0.18 10.58
C LEU A 471 20.33 0.57 10.86
N GLY A 472 19.70 0.02 11.90
CA GLY A 472 18.28 0.23 12.18
C GLY A 472 17.89 1.70 12.30
N SER A 473 18.69 2.49 13.02
CA SER A 473 18.53 3.95 13.17
C SER A 473 19.00 4.75 11.94
N LEU A 474 19.89 4.17 11.14
CA LEU A 474 20.60 4.83 10.05
C LEU A 474 19.89 4.69 8.71
N LYS A 475 19.05 3.67 8.55
CA LYS A 475 18.49 3.27 7.26
C LYS A 475 17.75 4.42 6.56
N ASN A 476 16.98 5.21 7.31
CA ASN A 476 16.34 6.40 6.74
C ASN A 476 17.39 7.42 6.24
N ALA A 477 18.35 7.78 7.08
CA ALA A 477 19.41 8.73 6.73
C ALA A 477 20.23 8.26 5.52
N CYS A 478 20.59 6.98 5.45
CA CYS A 478 21.37 6.40 4.34
C CYS A 478 20.67 6.54 2.98
N VAL A 479 19.35 6.47 2.95
CA VAL A 479 18.57 6.43 1.70
C VAL A 479 18.03 7.80 1.32
N PHE A 480 17.56 8.60 2.29
CA PHE A 480 16.73 9.78 2.03
C PHE A 480 17.41 11.12 2.34
N TRP A 481 18.68 11.14 2.77
CA TRP A 481 19.42 12.41 2.89
C TRP A 481 19.42 13.28 1.62
N PRO A 482 19.45 12.75 0.37
CA PRO A 482 19.43 13.60 -0.82
C PRO A 482 18.10 14.34 -1.01
N ASP A 483 16.99 13.74 -0.56
CA ASP A 483 15.67 14.38 -0.60
C ASP A 483 15.64 15.60 0.33
N HIS A 484 16.31 15.51 1.49
CA HIS A 484 16.44 16.64 2.41
C HIS A 484 17.35 17.75 1.86
N VAL A 485 18.39 17.42 1.11
CA VAL A 485 19.20 18.43 0.39
C VAL A 485 18.34 19.20 -0.61
N ARG A 486 17.56 18.49 -1.45
CA ARG A 486 16.70 19.12 -2.46
C ARG A 486 15.57 19.97 -1.84
N GLY A 487 15.13 19.65 -0.63
CA GLY A 487 14.12 20.43 0.08
C GLY A 487 14.69 21.67 0.77
N ALA A 488 15.99 21.68 1.08
CA ALA A 488 16.67 22.76 1.81
C ALA A 488 17.16 23.90 0.90
N TYR A 489 17.47 23.59 -0.36
CA TYR A 489 18.04 24.50 -1.37
C TYR A 489 17.22 24.43 -2.65
#